data_AF-A0A7C5PWV7-F1
#
_entry.id   AF-A0A7C5PWV7-F1
#
_cell.length_a   1.000
_cell.length_b   1.000
_cell.length_c   1.000
_cell.angle_alpha   90.00
_cell.angle_beta   90.00
_cell.angle_gamma   90.00
#
_symmetry.space_group_name_H-M   'P 1'
#
loop_
_entity.id
_entity.type
_entity.pdbx_description
1 polymer ?
#
loop_
_entity_poly.entity_id
_entity_poly.type
_entity_poly.pdbx_seq_one_letter_code
_entity_poly.pdbx_strand_id
1 'polypeptide(L)' 'MEIIDYYNEKKWCDKCGTYVRFLMSVDYSFCVNCGSRVRLFNEKDLKAFHRGLQQEKEAGKGKRRKTKAS' A
#
# COMPACT_ATOMS: atom_id res chain seq x y z
N MET A 1 9.83 -7.56 20.09
CA MET A 1 8.96 -6.40 19.82
C MET A 1 9.44 -5.82 18.50
N GLU A 2 8.71 -6.04 17.42
CA GLU A 2 9.08 -5.44 16.14
C GLU A 2 8.97 -3.92 16.30
N ILE A 3 10.08 -3.22 16.10
CA ILE A 3 10.09 -1.76 16.06
C ILE A 3 9.46 -1.41 14.71
N ILE A 4 8.13 -1.32 14.69
CA ILE A 4 7.42 -0.74 13.55
C ILE A 4 7.91 0.71 13.50
N ASP A 5 8.77 1.01 12.53
CA ASP A 5 9.37 2.33 12.35
C ASP A 5 8.33 3.30 11.77
N TYR A 6 7.30 3.53 12.58
CA TYR A 6 6.15 4.37 12.31
C TYR A 6 6.57 5.80 11.96
N TYR A 7 7.72 6.25 12.51
CA TYR A 7 8.29 7.55 12.24
C TYR A 7 9.02 7.65 10.88
N ASN A 8 9.35 6.52 10.25
CA ASN A 8 9.94 6.48 8.91
C ASN A 8 8.97 6.05 7.82
N GLU A 9 7.71 5.76 8.13
CA GLU A 9 6.68 5.55 7.11
C GLU A 9 6.51 6.82 6.26
N LYS A 10 6.38 6.62 4.94
CA LYS A 10 6.12 7.69 3.98
C LYS A 10 4.88 7.38 3.17
N LYS A 11 4.12 8.43 2.86
CA LYS A 11 2.92 8.38 2.02
C LYS A 11 3.06 9.33 0.84
N TRP A 12 2.39 9.01 -0.25
CA TRP A 12 2.43 9.79 -1.48
C TRP A 12 1.65 11.09 -1.32
N CYS A 13 2.27 12.22 -1.67
CA CYS A 13 1.63 13.52 -1.75
C CYS A 13 1.51 13.96 -3.22
N ASP A 14 0.29 14.14 -3.72
CA ASP A 14 0.05 14.60 -5.10
C ASP A 14 0.51 16.03 -5.37
N LYS A 15 0.49 16.89 -4.34
CA LYS A 15 0.96 18.26 -4.45
C LYS A 15 2.48 18.36 -4.51
N CYS A 16 3.18 17.52 -3.75
CA CYS A 16 4.65 17.48 -3.76
C CYS A 16 5.22 16.56 -4.84
N GLY A 17 4.40 15.65 -5.41
CA GLY A 17 4.85 14.67 -6.38
C GLY A 17 5.87 13.69 -5.82
N THR A 18 5.84 13.40 -4.52
CA THR A 18 6.81 12.52 -3.87
C THR A 18 6.24 11.85 -2.62
N TYR A 19 6.94 10.82 -2.14
CA TYR A 19 6.69 10.18 -0.87
C TYR A 19 7.27 11.01 0.27
N VAL A 20 6.39 11.44 1.17
CA VAL A 20 6.69 12.35 2.27
C VAL A 20 6.35 11.72 3.59
N ARG A 21 6.99 12.19 4.66
CA ARG A 21 6.47 11.98 6.02
C ARG A 21 5.10 12.66 6.14
N PHE A 22 4.27 12.15 7.04
CA PHE A 22 2.90 12.60 7.20
C PHE A 22 2.51 12.74 8.67
N LEU A 23 1.54 13.60 8.92
CA LEU A 23 0.82 13.65 10.20
C LEU A 23 -0.40 12.75 10.08
N MET A 24 -0.54 11.82 11.01
CA MET A 24 -1.72 10.96 11.08
C MET A 24 -2.79 11.62 11.96
N SER A 25 -3.98 11.77 11.40
CA SER A 25 -5.21 12.06 12.14
C SER A 25 -6.03 10.77 12.26
N VAL A 26 -7.19 10.83 12.91
CA VAL A 26 -8.07 9.67 13.12
C VAL A 26 -8.49 9.05 11.79
N ASP A 27 -8.93 9.88 10.83
CA ASP A 27 -9.48 9.40 9.56
C ASP A 27 -8.54 9.59 8.36
N TYR A 28 -7.60 10.52 8.44
CA TYR A 28 -6.80 10.95 7.30
C TYR A 28 -5.33 11.14 7.66
N SER A 29 -4.48 11.10 6.63
CA SER A 29 -3.07 11.45 6.73
C SER A 29 -2.79 12.73 5.92
N PHE A 30 -1.95 13.60 6.46
CA PHE A 30 -1.63 14.91 5.87
C PHE A 30 -0.13 15.10 5.67
N CYS A 31 0.24 15.75 4.58
CA CYS A 31 1.64 16.03 4.23
C CYS A 31 2.26 17.03 5.20
N VAL A 32 3.45 16.71 5.74
CA VAL A 32 4.17 17.64 6.63
C VAL A 32 4.69 18.90 5.91
N ASN A 33 4.86 18.83 4.59
CA ASN A 33 5.45 19.94 3.81
C ASN A 33 4.40 20.94 3.31
N CYS A 34 3.24 20.46 2.83
CA CYS A 34 2.23 21.31 2.18
C CYS A 34 0.83 21.21 2.79
N GLY A 35 0.63 20.35 3.80
CA GLY A 35 -0.65 20.19 4.49
C GLY A 35 -1.75 19.48 3.69
N SER A 36 -1.51 19.09 2.43
CA SER A 36 -2.50 18.35 1.64
C SER A 36 -2.68 16.92 2.15
N ARG A 37 -3.83 16.30 1.86
CA ARG A 37 -4.05 14.87 2.13
C ARG A 37 -3.03 14.03 1.36
N VAL A 38 -2.52 12.99 2.01
CA VAL A 38 -1.61 12.00 1.40
C VAL A 38 -2.30 10.66 1.22
N ARG A 39 -1.80 9.88 0.26
CA ARG A 39 -2.31 8.57 -0.13
C ARG A 39 -1.25 7.51 0.14
N LEU A 40 -1.65 6.25 0.31
CA LEU A 40 -0.67 5.17 0.54
C LEU A 40 0.27 4.99 -0.65
N PHE A 41 -0.27 5.04 -1.87
CA PHE A 41 0.48 4.84 -3.10
C PHE A 41 0.22 5.97 -4.10
N ASN A 42 1.19 6.22 -4.98
CA ASN A 42 0.93 6.92 -6.23
C ASN A 42 0.13 6.03 -7.20
N GLU A 43 -0.31 6.58 -8.32
CA GLU A 43 -1.14 5.84 -9.28
C GLU A 43 -0.42 4.66 -9.95
N LYS A 44 0.90 4.76 -10.15
CA LYS A 44 1.70 3.69 -10.78
C LYS A 44 1.85 2.51 -9.83
N ASP A 45 2.19 2.80 -8.58
CA ASP A 45 2.41 1.82 -7.52
C ASP A 45 1.08 1.17 -7.12
N LEU A 46 -0.02 1.93 -7.11
CA LEU A 46 -1.36 1.39 -6.90
C LEU A 46 -1.74 0.37 -7.99
N LYS A 47 -1.44 0.67 -9.27
CA LYS A 47 -1.67 -0.27 -10.38
C LYS A 47 -0.79 -1.51 -10.27
N ALA A 48 0.49 -1.34 -9.90
CA ALA A 48 1.41 -2.45 -9.70
C ALA A 48 0.94 -3.36 -8.55
N PHE A 49 0.51 -2.77 -7.44
CA PHE A 49 -0.05 -3.47 -6.30
C PHE A 49 -1.30 -4.30 -6.68
N HIS A 50 -2.25 -3.70 -7.39
CA HIS A 50 -3.43 -4.42 -7.87
C HIS A 50 -3.08 -5.57 -8.82
N ARG A 51 -2.07 -5.40 -9.69
CA ARG A 51 -1.58 -6.48 -10.55
C ARG A 51 -1.02 -7.65 -9.74
N GLY A 52 -0.21 -7.37 -8.72
CA GLY A 52 0.33 -8.40 -7.82
C GLY A 52 -0.77 -9.20 -7.12
N LEU A 53 -1.76 -8.51 -6.55
CA LEU A 53 -2.90 -9.16 -5.90
C LEU A 53 -3.71 -10.05 -6.86
N GLN A 54 -3.84 -9.65 -8.12
CA GLN A 54 -4.55 -10.46 -9.11
C GLN A 54 -3.76 -11.73 -9.48
N GLN A 55 -2.45 -11.61 -9.65
CA GLN A 55 -1.58 -12.77 -9.91
C GLN A 55 -1.61 -13.78 -8.75
N GLU A 56 -1.60 -13.33 -7.50
CA GLU A 56 -1.71 -14.21 -6.34
C GLU A 56 -3.07 -14.91 -6.28
N LYS A 57 -4.17 -14.20 -6.59
CA LYS A 57 -5.51 -14.81 -6.68
C LYS A 57 -5.57 -15.89 -7.76
N GLU A 58 -4.92 -15.67 -8.90
CA GLU A 58 -4.86 -16.64 -9.99
C GLU A 58 -3.98 -17.86 -9.62
N ALA A 59 -2.83 -17.64 -8.99
CA ALA A 59 -1.96 -18.70 -8.49
C ALA A 59 -2.62 -19.56 -7.39
N GLY A 60 -3.40 -18.95 -6.51
CA GLY A 60 -4.14 -19.63 -5.44
C GLY A 60 -5.29 -20.52 -5.94
N LYS A 61 -5.91 -20.18 -7.07
CA LYS A 61 -7.01 -20.97 -7.67
C LYS A 61 -6.54 -22.32 -8.24
N GLY A 62 -5.26 -22.46 -8.62
CA GLY A 62 -4.68 -23.72 -9.10
C GLY A 62 -4.38 -24.74 -7.99
N LYS A 63 -4.12 -24.29 -6.76
CA LYS A 63 -3.67 -25.17 -5.65
C LYS A 63 -4.78 -25.89 -4.90
N ARG A 64 -6.05 -25.44 -5.01
CA ARG A 64 -7.19 -26.07 -4.31
C ARG A 64 -7.81 -27.27 -5.03
N ARG A 65 -7.32 -27.65 -6.22
CA ARG A 65 -7.88 -28.75 -7.04
C ARG A 65 -7.11 -30.07 -6.97
N LYS A 66 -6.14 -30.23 -6.05
CA LYS A 66 -5.26 -31.43 -5.98
C LYS A 66 -5.30 -32.19 -4.65
N THR A 67 -6.43 -32.19 -3.95
CA THR A 67 -6.67 -33.10 -2.81
C THR A 67 -8.09 -33.69 -2.89
N LYS A 68 -8.26 -34.69 -3.76
CA LYS A 68 -9.23 -35.80 -3.66
C LYS A 68 -9.20 -36.61 -4.97
N ALA A 69 -8.28 -37.59 -5.03
CA ALA A 69 -8.38 -38.83 -5.82
C ALA A 69 -7.04 -39.58 -5.74
N SER A 70 -6.92 -40.48 -4.76
CA SER A 70 -6.51 -41.89 -4.92
C SER A 70 -6.37 -42.54 -3.56
#